data_AF-A0A954PEE3-F1
#
_entry.id   AF-A0A954PEE3-F1
#
_cell.length_a   1.000
_cell.length_b   1.000
_cell.length_c   1.000
_cell.angle_alpha   90.00
_cell.angle_beta   90.00
_cell.angle_gamma   90.00
#
_symmetry.space_group_name_H-M   'P 1'
#
loop_
_entity.id
_entity.type
_entity.pdbx_description
1 polymer ?
#
loop_
_entity_poly.entity_id
_entity_poly.type
_entity_poly.pdbx_seq_one_letter_code
_entity_poly.pdbx_strand_id
1 'polypeptide(L)'
;LATAKRLNQTVANVFREEQVYRIDHYLGKETVQNILVLRFGNSMFEPLWNRNYIDNVQITVAEEVIVGRRADYYDRSGVLRDMFQNHILQLMMVTAMECPVKFDADSVRNEKVKVLQAVRKLSQIELAECGVRGQYHGYLEEQGVAPESPTETFAAIKLHVDNWRWKGVPFYLRSGKGMSCRTTQIVIEFKEPPHTLFTSGQPQANRLVIQIQPAEGLQIHFESKVPDAGMKTRQSQLDFRFDRHAKLPDAYQRLLQDVMQGDASLFARSDEVECAWGIIDPIISGWRSEFATPVRSYSLGSWGPTESSDWIARDGRCWFDVCPVLK
;
A
#
# COMPACT_ATOMS: atom_id res chain seq x y z
N LEU A 1 4.01 -12.93 14.58
CA LEU A 1 2.75 -13.66 14.91
C LEU A 1 2.68 -14.19 16.35
N ALA A 2 3.57 -15.09 16.79
CA ALA A 2 3.43 -15.76 18.10
C ALA A 2 3.38 -14.78 19.29
N THR A 3 4.21 -13.73 19.25
CA THR A 3 4.20 -12.65 20.26
C THR A 3 2.93 -11.79 20.20
N ALA A 4 2.42 -11.51 19.00
CA ALA A 4 1.16 -10.78 18.80
C ALA A 4 -0.04 -11.56 19.37
N LYS A 5 -0.11 -12.88 19.11
CA LYS A 5 -1.14 -13.77 19.71
C LYS A 5 -1.09 -13.75 21.23
N ARG A 6 0.11 -13.83 21.81
CA ARG A 6 0.30 -13.76 23.26
C ARG A 6 -0.18 -12.42 23.82
N LEU A 7 0.16 -11.31 23.17
CA LEU A 7 -0.29 -9.98 23.58
C LEU A 7 -1.82 -9.86 23.49
N ASN A 8 -2.42 -10.29 22.39
CA ASN A 8 -3.88 -10.31 22.23
C ASN A 8 -4.56 -11.12 23.34
N GLN A 9 -4.03 -12.31 23.68
CA GLN A 9 -4.58 -13.12 24.77
C GLN A 9 -4.47 -12.41 26.12
N THR A 10 -3.34 -11.77 26.42
CA THR A 10 -3.15 -11.01 27.66
C THR A 10 -4.16 -9.87 27.77
N VAL A 11 -4.38 -9.13 26.69
CA VAL A 11 -5.35 -8.03 26.66
C VAL A 11 -6.78 -8.56 26.80
N ALA A 12 -7.13 -9.65 26.10
CA ALA A 12 -8.45 -10.26 26.11
C ALA A 12 -8.84 -10.85 27.47
N ASN A 13 -7.87 -11.17 28.33
CA ASN A 13 -8.12 -11.61 29.71
C ASN A 13 -8.69 -10.48 30.60
N VAL A 14 -8.56 -9.21 30.19
CA VAL A 14 -8.94 -8.04 30.98
C VAL A 14 -9.98 -7.16 30.27
N PHE A 15 -9.87 -7.01 28.95
CA PHE A 15 -10.72 -6.15 28.14
C PHE A 15 -11.49 -6.95 27.09
N ARG A 16 -12.76 -6.60 26.88
CA ARG A 16 -13.52 -7.07 25.70
C ARG A 16 -12.98 -6.38 24.46
N GLU A 17 -13.10 -7.01 23.29
CA GLU A 17 -12.56 -6.48 22.03
C GLU A 17 -13.12 -5.08 21.68
N GLU A 18 -14.39 -4.80 22.00
CA GLU A 18 -15.00 -3.47 21.82
C GLU A 18 -14.38 -2.35 22.68
N GLN A 19 -13.58 -2.71 23.68
CA GLN A 19 -12.88 -1.78 24.58
C GLN A 19 -11.41 -1.57 24.16
N VAL A 20 -10.94 -2.24 23.09
CA VAL A 20 -9.54 -2.24 22.67
C VAL A 20 -9.38 -1.50 21.35
N TYR A 21 -8.62 -0.40 21.38
CA TYR A 21 -8.40 0.49 20.24
C TYR A 21 -6.94 0.39 19.78
N ARG A 22 -6.65 -0.52 18.85
CA ARG A 22 -5.28 -0.70 18.31
C ARG A 22 -5.03 0.34 17.21
N ILE A 23 -4.12 1.26 17.48
CA ILE A 23 -3.83 2.40 16.60
C ILE A 23 -3.02 1.96 15.38
N ASP A 24 -3.54 2.28 14.21
CA ASP A 24 -2.77 2.50 13.00
C ASP A 24 -3.06 3.93 12.52
N HIS A 25 -2.08 4.82 12.62
CA HIS A 25 -2.30 6.24 12.31
C HIS A 25 -2.57 6.51 10.82
N TYR A 26 -2.33 5.56 9.90
CA TYR A 26 -2.72 5.74 8.51
C TYR A 26 -4.25 5.69 8.34
N LEU A 27 -4.96 4.89 9.15
CA LEU A 27 -6.42 4.82 9.11
C LEU A 27 -7.09 6.13 9.54
N GLY A 28 -6.41 6.92 10.39
CA GLY A 28 -6.89 8.23 10.82
C GLY A 28 -6.76 9.32 9.75
N LYS A 29 -6.10 9.07 8.61
CA LYS A 29 -5.96 10.05 7.53
C LYS A 29 -7.25 10.18 6.74
N GLU A 30 -7.69 11.42 6.52
CA GLU A 30 -8.94 11.72 5.80
C GLU A 30 -8.99 11.08 4.40
N THR A 31 -7.87 11.09 3.69
CA THR A 31 -7.74 10.51 2.34
C THR A 31 -7.95 8.99 2.32
N VAL A 32 -7.61 8.28 3.39
CA VAL A 32 -7.84 6.83 3.51
C VAL A 32 -9.33 6.56 3.69
N GLN A 33 -10.01 7.34 4.53
CA GLN A 33 -11.47 7.23 4.71
C GLN A 33 -12.22 7.59 3.43
N ASN A 34 -11.72 8.59 2.70
CA ASN A 34 -12.31 9.00 1.43
C ASN A 34 -12.28 7.90 0.36
N ILE A 35 -11.42 6.87 0.46
CA ILE A 35 -11.46 5.71 -0.44
C ILE A 35 -12.82 5.02 -0.34
N LEU A 36 -13.38 4.88 0.86
CA LEU A 36 -14.69 4.26 1.05
C LEU A 36 -15.81 5.08 0.42
N VAL A 37 -15.76 6.41 0.57
CA VAL A 37 -16.71 7.35 -0.05
C VAL A 37 -16.57 7.32 -1.58
N LEU A 38 -15.33 7.32 -2.09
CA LEU A 38 -15.05 7.23 -3.52
C LEU A 38 -15.65 5.96 -4.12
N ARG A 39 -15.45 4.81 -3.47
CA ARG A 39 -15.89 3.51 -3.97
C ARG A 39 -17.39 3.30 -3.83
N PHE A 40 -17.95 3.55 -2.66
CA PHE A 40 -19.33 3.15 -2.34
C PHE A 40 -20.33 4.30 -2.39
N GLY A 41 -19.86 5.54 -2.49
CA GLY A 41 -20.71 6.73 -2.70
C GLY A 41 -20.87 7.15 -4.16
N ASN A 42 -20.15 6.52 -5.11
CA ASN A 42 -20.14 6.92 -6.51
C ASN A 42 -20.46 5.75 -7.44
N SER A 43 -21.60 5.83 -8.13
CA SER A 43 -22.02 4.85 -9.14
C SER A 43 -21.08 4.77 -10.35
N MET A 44 -20.24 5.79 -10.56
CA MET A 44 -19.23 5.83 -11.63
C MET A 44 -18.00 4.95 -11.33
N PHE A 45 -17.56 4.87 -10.07
CA PHE A 45 -16.30 4.20 -9.73
C PHE A 45 -16.47 2.74 -9.33
N GLU A 46 -17.50 2.39 -8.54
CA GLU A 46 -17.68 1.01 -8.08
C GLU A 46 -17.67 0.01 -9.25
N PRO A 47 -18.45 0.18 -10.34
CA PRO A 47 -18.55 -0.83 -11.39
C PRO A 47 -17.22 -1.12 -12.10
N LEU A 48 -16.28 -0.18 -12.04
CA LEU A 48 -14.94 -0.31 -12.60
C LEU A 48 -13.94 -0.96 -11.61
N TRP A 49 -14.32 -1.13 -10.34
CA TRP A 49 -13.45 -1.56 -9.24
C TRP A 49 -13.32 -3.09 -9.12
N ASN A 50 -12.98 -3.76 -10.22
CA ASN A 50 -12.82 -5.21 -10.25
C ASN A 50 -11.89 -5.67 -11.38
N ARG A 51 -11.54 -6.96 -11.36
CA ARG A 51 -10.65 -7.63 -12.32
C ARG A 51 -11.04 -7.49 -13.80
N ASN A 52 -12.27 -7.11 -14.14
CA ASN A 52 -12.64 -6.93 -15.54
C ASN A 52 -12.05 -5.64 -16.11
N TYR A 53 -11.83 -4.63 -15.28
CA TYR A 53 -11.38 -3.30 -15.69
C TYR A 53 -10.02 -2.92 -15.10
N ILE A 54 -9.68 -3.38 -13.90
CA ILE A 54 -8.39 -3.12 -13.28
C ILE A 54 -7.36 -4.12 -13.80
N ASP A 55 -6.21 -3.62 -14.24
CA ASP A 55 -5.04 -4.43 -14.58
C ASP A 55 -4.19 -4.70 -13.33
N ASN A 56 -3.80 -3.65 -12.60
CA ASN A 56 -3.00 -3.77 -11.38
C ASN A 56 -3.29 -2.66 -10.37
N VAL A 57 -2.92 -2.92 -9.11
CA VAL A 57 -2.95 -1.94 -8.03
C VAL A 57 -1.54 -1.77 -7.49
N GLN A 58 -1.08 -0.53 -7.36
CA GLN A 58 0.22 -0.19 -6.78
C GLN A 58 0.02 0.64 -5.52
N ILE A 59 0.58 0.21 -4.40
CA ILE A 59 0.58 0.97 -3.14
C ILE A 59 2.03 1.30 -2.82
N THR A 60 2.37 2.59 -2.88
CA THR A 60 3.72 3.07 -2.59
C THR A 60 3.70 3.95 -1.34
N VAL A 61 4.59 3.64 -0.39
CA VAL A 61 4.87 4.46 0.80
C VAL A 61 6.36 4.74 0.84
N ALA A 62 6.77 5.83 0.20
CA ALA A 62 8.16 6.25 0.09
C ALA A 62 8.48 7.35 1.13
N GLU A 63 9.64 7.22 1.76
CA GLU A 63 10.17 8.21 2.69
C GLU A 63 11.53 8.71 2.18
N GLU A 64 11.69 10.03 2.06
CA GLU A 64 12.97 10.66 1.72
C GLU A 64 13.99 10.59 2.86
N VAL A 65 13.52 10.42 4.09
CA VAL A 65 14.36 10.33 5.29
C VAL A 65 15.01 8.96 5.41
N ILE A 66 16.26 8.95 5.87
CA ILE A 66 16.99 7.74 6.25
C ILE A 66 16.56 7.27 7.65
N VAL A 67 17.00 6.07 8.05
CA VAL A 67 16.71 5.49 9.38
C VAL A 67 17.35 6.33 10.49
N GLY A 68 18.63 6.68 10.34
CA GLY A 68 19.35 7.60 11.21
C GLY A 68 19.32 7.18 12.68
N ARG A 69 18.82 8.06 13.56
CA ARG A 69 18.89 7.87 15.02
C ARG A 69 18.17 6.63 15.55
N ARG A 70 17.30 6.00 14.76
CA ARG A 70 16.54 4.81 15.15
C ARG A 70 17.17 3.50 14.63
N ALA A 71 18.40 3.56 14.11
CA ALA A 71 19.12 2.44 13.52
C ALA A 71 19.10 1.15 14.36
N ASP A 72 19.53 1.18 15.62
CA ASP A 72 19.55 -0.02 16.50
C ASP A 72 18.16 -0.68 16.66
N TYR A 73 17.09 0.12 16.74
CA TYR A 73 15.72 -0.41 16.78
C TYR A 73 15.28 -0.95 15.41
N TYR A 74 15.55 -0.19 14.36
CA TYR A 74 15.13 -0.51 13.00
C TYR A 74 15.81 -1.78 12.50
N ASP A 75 17.07 -2.02 12.89
CA ASP A 75 17.87 -3.17 12.48
C ASP A 75 17.29 -4.52 12.95
N ARG A 76 16.43 -4.49 13.97
CA ARG A 76 15.70 -5.68 14.45
C ARG A 76 14.33 -5.83 13.78
N SER A 77 13.82 -4.74 13.21
CA SER A 77 12.47 -4.64 12.69
C SER A 77 12.42 -4.86 11.18
N GLY A 78 13.19 -4.06 10.43
CA GLY A 78 13.15 -3.97 8.97
C GLY A 78 11.89 -3.30 8.44
N VAL A 79 11.91 -2.94 7.16
CA VAL A 79 10.79 -2.23 6.52
C VAL A 79 9.49 -3.06 6.54
N LEU A 80 9.58 -4.40 6.49
CA LEU A 80 8.40 -5.26 6.48
C LEU A 80 7.59 -5.15 7.78
N ARG A 81 8.25 -5.02 8.93
CA ARG A 81 7.57 -4.83 10.21
C ARG A 81 7.18 -3.38 10.46
N ASP A 82 8.01 -2.43 10.02
CA ASP A 82 7.77 -0.99 10.23
C ASP A 82 6.59 -0.48 9.39
N MET A 83 6.48 -0.93 8.13
CA MET A 83 5.55 -0.35 7.14
C MET A 83 4.58 -1.35 6.50
N PHE A 84 4.99 -2.59 6.24
CA PHE A 84 4.14 -3.54 5.51
C PHE A 84 3.07 -4.17 6.38
N GLN A 85 3.47 -4.69 7.55
CA GLN A 85 2.59 -5.42 8.45
C GLN A 85 1.38 -4.61 8.93
N ASN A 86 1.55 -3.30 9.02
CA ASN A 86 0.54 -2.34 9.46
C ASN A 86 0.01 -1.53 8.26
N HIS A 87 0.62 -0.39 7.98
CA HIS A 87 0.12 0.69 7.14
C HIS A 87 -0.20 0.24 5.72
N ILE A 88 0.70 -0.48 5.05
CA ILE A 88 0.49 -0.89 3.66
C ILE A 88 -0.60 -1.94 3.55
N LEU A 89 -0.64 -2.92 4.47
CA LEU A 89 -1.75 -3.88 4.50
C LEU A 89 -3.08 -3.20 4.84
N GLN A 90 -3.10 -2.15 5.67
CA GLN A 90 -4.31 -1.34 5.87
C GLN A 90 -4.80 -0.70 4.56
N LEU A 91 -3.91 -0.04 3.84
CA LEU A 91 -4.24 0.57 2.54
C LEU A 91 -4.71 -0.48 1.53
N MET A 92 -4.07 -1.65 1.51
CA MET A 92 -4.49 -2.77 0.66
C MET A 92 -5.89 -3.25 1.02
N MET A 93 -6.19 -3.45 2.30
CA MET A 93 -7.52 -3.87 2.77
C MET A 93 -8.60 -2.87 2.38
N VAL A 94 -8.40 -1.57 2.64
CA VAL A 94 -9.39 -0.53 2.31
C VAL A 94 -9.61 -0.43 0.79
N THR A 95 -8.56 -0.67 0.00
CA THR A 95 -8.64 -0.70 -1.46
C THR A 95 -9.39 -1.94 -1.97
N ALA A 96 -9.19 -3.10 -1.34
CA ALA A 96 -9.63 -4.38 -1.86
C ALA A 96 -10.95 -4.91 -1.26
N MET A 97 -11.37 -4.42 -0.09
CA MET A 97 -12.56 -4.91 0.63
C MET A 97 -13.84 -4.80 -0.18
N GLU A 98 -14.83 -5.66 0.07
CA GLU A 98 -16.18 -5.50 -0.48
C GLU A 98 -16.93 -4.36 0.22
N CYS A 99 -18.08 -3.98 -0.33
CA CYS A 99 -18.96 -3.00 0.32
C CYS A 99 -19.49 -3.59 1.64
N PRO A 100 -19.27 -2.93 2.79
CA PRO A 100 -19.84 -3.39 4.04
C PRO A 100 -21.37 -3.24 4.02
N VAL A 101 -22.08 -4.15 4.67
CA VAL A 101 -23.56 -4.13 4.72
C VAL A 101 -24.13 -2.89 5.42
N LYS A 102 -23.35 -2.28 6.30
CA LYS A 102 -23.61 -1.00 6.98
C LYS A 102 -22.29 -0.36 7.36
N PHE A 103 -22.31 0.96 7.58
CA PHE A 103 -21.13 1.71 7.99
C PHE A 103 -21.00 1.69 9.52
N ASP A 104 -20.56 0.54 10.06
CA ASP A 104 -20.17 0.41 11.46
C ASP A 104 -18.89 -0.42 11.62
N ALA A 105 -18.32 -0.38 12.82
CA ALA A 105 -17.00 -0.91 13.09
C ALA A 105 -16.87 -2.39 12.75
N ASP A 106 -17.84 -3.23 13.11
CA ASP A 106 -17.75 -4.66 12.82
C ASP A 106 -17.94 -4.97 11.35
N SER A 107 -18.87 -4.31 10.67
CA SER A 107 -19.12 -4.55 9.25
C SER A 107 -17.92 -4.16 8.40
N VAL A 108 -17.31 -3.00 8.69
CA VAL A 108 -16.09 -2.54 8.00
C VAL A 108 -14.92 -3.48 8.29
N ARG A 109 -14.67 -3.82 9.56
CA ARG A 109 -13.55 -4.70 9.95
C ARG A 109 -13.71 -6.12 9.39
N ASN A 110 -14.93 -6.64 9.30
CA ASN A 110 -15.19 -7.94 8.69
C ASN A 110 -14.81 -7.97 7.21
N GLU A 111 -15.15 -6.93 6.44
CA GLU A 111 -14.77 -6.86 5.01
C GLU A 111 -13.26 -6.67 4.82
N LYS A 112 -12.58 -5.96 5.74
CA LYS A 112 -11.10 -5.86 5.75
C LYS A 112 -10.45 -7.23 6.02
N VAL A 113 -10.90 -7.95 7.06
CA VAL A 113 -10.36 -9.27 7.42
C VAL A 113 -10.56 -10.29 6.30
N LYS A 114 -11.71 -10.25 5.59
CA LYS A 114 -11.95 -11.11 4.42
C LYS A 114 -10.89 -10.92 3.32
N VAL A 115 -10.38 -9.70 3.11
CA VAL A 115 -9.27 -9.47 2.17
C VAL A 115 -8.04 -10.24 2.61
N LEU A 116 -7.62 -10.10 3.87
CA LEU A 116 -6.42 -10.78 4.38
C LEU A 116 -6.56 -12.31 4.32
N GLN A 117 -7.74 -12.83 4.64
CA GLN A 117 -8.04 -14.27 4.53
C GLN A 117 -7.96 -14.79 3.09
N ALA A 118 -8.23 -13.93 2.11
CA ALA A 118 -8.12 -14.23 0.69
C ALA A 118 -6.72 -13.99 0.11
N VAL A 119 -5.75 -13.50 0.88
CA VAL A 119 -4.37 -13.37 0.39
C VAL A 119 -3.79 -14.74 0.09
N ARG A 120 -3.29 -14.92 -1.14
CA ARG A 120 -2.72 -16.18 -1.61
C ARG A 120 -1.56 -16.62 -0.71
N LYS A 121 -1.64 -17.86 -0.22
CA LYS A 121 -0.52 -18.50 0.48
C LYS A 121 0.53 -18.93 -0.54
N LEU A 122 1.78 -18.61 -0.26
CA LEU A 122 2.93 -18.91 -1.10
C LEU A 122 3.73 -20.09 -0.49
N SER A 123 4.33 -20.90 -1.34
CA SER A 123 5.34 -21.90 -0.95
C SER A 123 6.64 -21.24 -0.48
N GLN A 124 7.56 -22.00 0.12
CA GLN A 124 8.84 -21.44 0.62
C GLN A 124 9.68 -20.79 -0.48
N ILE A 125 9.75 -21.40 -1.66
CA ILE A 125 10.48 -20.86 -2.81
C ILE A 125 9.80 -19.57 -3.30
N GLU A 126 8.47 -19.60 -3.45
CA GLU A 126 7.71 -18.42 -3.83
C GLU A 126 7.85 -17.28 -2.81
N LEU A 127 7.94 -17.57 -1.51
CA LEU A 127 8.16 -16.56 -0.47
C LEU A 127 9.54 -15.91 -0.59
N ALA A 128 10.57 -16.67 -0.96
CA ALA A 128 11.92 -16.12 -1.20
C ALA A 128 11.98 -15.21 -2.43
N GLU A 129 11.09 -15.44 -3.41
CA GLU A 129 11.05 -14.75 -4.71
C GLU A 129 9.84 -13.79 -4.87
N CYS A 130 9.01 -13.65 -3.83
CA CYS A 130 7.76 -12.87 -3.90
C CYS A 130 7.96 -11.36 -4.04
N GLY A 131 9.20 -10.89 -4.05
CA GLY A 131 9.54 -9.48 -4.06
C GLY A 131 11.03 -9.20 -4.18
N VAL A 132 11.35 -7.92 -4.08
CA VAL A 132 12.70 -7.37 -4.05
C VAL A 132 12.91 -6.68 -2.71
N ARG A 133 14.05 -6.94 -2.08
CA ARG A 133 14.48 -6.26 -0.86
C ARG A 133 15.78 -5.50 -1.12
N GLY A 134 15.90 -4.34 -0.49
CA GLY A 134 17.05 -3.48 -0.68
C GLY A 134 17.50 -2.78 0.58
N GLN A 135 18.72 -2.25 0.52
CA GLN A 135 19.36 -1.50 1.58
C GLN A 135 20.09 -0.30 0.96
N TYR A 136 19.86 0.91 1.47
CA TYR A 136 20.49 2.10 0.92
C TYR A 136 21.99 2.14 1.26
N HIS A 137 22.78 2.77 0.38
CA HIS A 137 24.20 3.01 0.61
C HIS A 137 24.43 3.81 1.90
N GLY A 138 25.30 3.29 2.78
CA GLY A 138 25.63 3.89 4.08
C GLY A 138 24.84 3.35 5.27
N TYR A 139 23.82 2.49 5.08
CA TYR A 139 23.06 1.93 6.21
C TYR A 139 23.93 1.12 7.19
N LEU A 140 24.86 0.30 6.68
CA LEU A 140 25.77 -0.50 7.51
C LEU A 140 26.77 0.34 8.31
N GLU A 141 26.93 1.62 7.96
CA GLU A 141 27.79 2.58 8.66
C GLU A 141 27.03 3.33 9.76
N GLU A 142 25.70 3.17 9.86
CA GLU A 142 24.90 3.83 10.89
C GLU A 142 25.16 3.26 12.28
N GLN A 143 25.16 4.15 13.28
CA GLN A 143 25.41 3.78 14.66
C GLN A 143 24.36 2.80 15.18
N GLY A 144 24.80 1.59 15.56
CA GLY A 144 23.93 0.54 16.10
C GLY A 144 23.47 -0.50 15.06
N VAL A 145 23.88 -0.37 13.80
CA VAL A 145 23.67 -1.40 12.76
C VAL A 145 24.82 -2.41 12.79
N ALA A 146 24.51 -3.70 12.62
CA ALA A 146 25.54 -4.72 12.49
C ALA A 146 26.28 -4.60 11.14
N PRO A 147 27.62 -4.80 11.07
CA PRO A 147 28.41 -4.62 9.85
C PRO A 147 27.97 -5.44 8.63
N GLU A 148 27.27 -6.56 8.84
CA GLU A 148 26.73 -7.43 7.79
C GLU A 148 25.22 -7.60 7.95
N SER A 149 24.53 -6.56 8.43
CA SER A 149 23.10 -6.65 8.68
C SER A 149 22.33 -6.98 7.39
N PRO A 150 21.52 -8.05 7.39
CA PRO A 150 20.66 -8.40 6.26
C PRO A 150 19.37 -7.57 6.24
N THR A 151 19.22 -6.60 7.15
CA THR A 151 17.98 -5.84 7.32
C THR A 151 17.72 -4.93 6.13
N GLU A 152 16.55 -5.11 5.54
CA GLU A 152 16.09 -4.32 4.42
C GLU A 152 15.56 -2.94 4.88
N THR A 153 16.01 -1.89 4.20
CA THR A 153 15.46 -0.53 4.32
C THR A 153 14.49 -0.19 3.18
N PHE A 154 14.37 -1.09 2.20
CA PHE A 154 13.42 -1.06 1.10
C PHE A 154 12.84 -2.45 0.84
N ALA A 155 11.57 -2.52 0.51
CA ALA A 155 10.92 -3.72 -0.02
C ALA A 155 9.91 -3.38 -1.10
N ALA A 156 9.78 -4.28 -2.06
CA ALA A 156 8.68 -4.35 -3.01
C ALA A 156 8.16 -5.79 -3.04
N ILE A 157 6.87 -6.03 -2.80
CA ILE A 157 6.26 -7.36 -2.79
C ILE A 157 5.02 -7.41 -3.68
N LYS A 158 4.74 -8.57 -4.27
CA LYS A 158 3.52 -8.82 -5.06
C LYS A 158 2.60 -9.74 -4.28
N LEU A 159 1.42 -9.24 -3.93
CA LEU A 159 0.36 -10.04 -3.32
C LEU A 159 -0.80 -10.26 -4.30
N HIS A 160 -1.52 -11.36 -4.10
CA HIS A 160 -2.76 -11.65 -4.81
C HIS A 160 -3.87 -11.87 -3.80
N VAL A 161 -5.04 -11.29 -4.07
CA VAL A 161 -6.28 -11.53 -3.32
C VAL A 161 -7.12 -12.51 -4.14
N ASP A 162 -7.11 -13.79 -3.75
CA ASP A 162 -7.81 -14.88 -4.45
C ASP A 162 -9.30 -14.90 -4.10
N ASN A 163 -10.02 -13.88 -4.55
CA ASN A 163 -11.48 -13.81 -4.48
C ASN A 163 -12.10 -13.47 -5.85
N TRP A 164 -13.43 -13.40 -5.92
CA TRP A 164 -14.14 -13.09 -7.17
C TRP A 164 -13.76 -11.74 -7.76
N ARG A 165 -13.61 -10.70 -6.93
CA ARG A 165 -13.32 -9.34 -7.42
C ARG A 165 -11.92 -9.19 -7.98
N TRP A 166 -10.93 -9.84 -7.36
CA TRP A 166 -9.50 -9.57 -7.60
C TRP A 166 -8.72 -10.71 -8.25
N LYS A 167 -9.36 -11.83 -8.61
CA LYS A 167 -8.67 -12.96 -9.23
C LYS A 167 -7.84 -12.51 -10.45
N GLY A 168 -6.54 -12.72 -10.38
CA GLY A 168 -5.59 -12.40 -11.45
C GLY A 168 -5.08 -10.95 -11.45
N VAL A 169 -5.59 -10.08 -10.59
CA VAL A 169 -5.09 -8.70 -10.43
C VAL A 169 -4.00 -8.70 -9.35
N PRO A 170 -2.75 -8.35 -9.69
CA PRO A 170 -1.68 -8.22 -8.70
C PRO A 170 -1.79 -6.91 -7.91
N PHE A 171 -1.46 -7.00 -6.62
CA PHE A 171 -1.21 -5.86 -5.75
C PHE A 171 0.30 -5.73 -5.55
N TYR A 172 0.88 -4.69 -6.14
CA TYR A 172 2.28 -4.32 -5.97
C TYR A 172 2.40 -3.37 -4.79
N LEU A 173 3.14 -3.79 -3.77
CA LEU A 173 3.29 -3.04 -2.52
C LEU A 173 4.76 -2.65 -2.38
N ARG A 174 5.06 -1.36 -2.19
CA ARG A 174 6.43 -0.86 -2.11
C ARG A 174 6.60 0.17 -1.02
N SER A 175 7.69 0.05 -0.27
CA SER A 175 8.10 1.07 0.70
C SER A 175 9.60 1.03 0.95
N GLY A 176 10.16 2.18 1.29
CA GLY A 176 11.55 2.28 1.67
C GLY A 176 11.92 3.64 2.23
N LYS A 177 13.08 3.66 2.89
CA LYS A 177 13.74 4.86 3.44
C LYS A 177 14.76 5.42 2.44
N GLY A 178 15.07 6.70 2.56
CA GLY A 178 16.03 7.36 1.67
C GLY A 178 15.62 7.35 0.18
N MET A 179 14.32 7.30 -0.10
CA MET A 179 13.79 7.29 -1.45
C MET A 179 13.75 8.70 -2.06
N SER A 180 13.42 8.80 -3.36
CA SER A 180 13.42 10.05 -4.13
C SER A 180 12.63 11.21 -3.52
N CYS A 181 11.54 10.90 -2.81
CA CYS A 181 10.73 11.88 -2.12
C CYS A 181 9.87 11.21 -1.05
N ARG A 182 9.23 12.01 -0.19
CA ARG A 182 8.13 11.56 0.65
C ARG A 182 6.82 11.48 -0.15
N THR A 183 6.27 10.28 -0.33
CA THR A 183 4.92 10.07 -0.90
C THR A 183 4.23 8.84 -0.33
N THR A 184 2.91 8.90 -0.21
CA THR A 184 2.02 7.77 0.06
C THR A 184 0.90 7.84 -0.95
N GLN A 185 0.81 6.86 -1.83
CA GLN A 185 -0.17 6.85 -2.91
C GLN A 185 -0.66 5.45 -3.24
N ILE A 186 -1.89 5.37 -3.74
CA ILE A 186 -2.51 4.18 -4.29
C ILE A 186 -2.81 4.48 -5.75
N VAL A 187 -2.22 3.70 -6.66
CA VAL A 187 -2.43 3.81 -8.10
C VAL A 187 -3.23 2.60 -8.55
N ILE A 188 -4.38 2.86 -9.15
CA ILE A 188 -5.22 1.84 -9.77
C ILE A 188 -5.07 2.02 -11.26
N GLU A 189 -4.42 1.06 -11.91
CA GLU A 189 -4.20 1.07 -13.34
C GLU A 189 -5.28 0.21 -14.02
N PHE A 190 -5.99 0.81 -14.96
CA PHE A 190 -7.03 0.13 -15.72
C PHE A 190 -6.45 -0.56 -16.95
N LYS A 191 -7.12 -1.62 -17.41
CA LYS A 191 -6.78 -2.31 -18.65
C LYS A 191 -6.92 -1.39 -19.85
N GLU A 192 -6.08 -1.61 -20.84
CA GLU A 192 -6.18 -0.93 -22.12
C GLU A 192 -7.49 -1.30 -22.84
N PRO A 193 -8.06 -0.38 -23.64
CA PRO A 193 -9.18 -0.69 -24.51
C PRO A 193 -8.85 -1.87 -25.45
N PRO A 194 -9.81 -2.78 -25.72
CA PRO A 194 -9.54 -3.99 -26.50
C PRO A 194 -9.21 -3.72 -27.98
N HIS A 195 -9.51 -2.53 -28.49
CA HIS A 195 -9.23 -2.14 -29.87
C HIS A 195 -8.83 -0.67 -29.96
N THR A 196 -7.66 -0.41 -30.55
CA THR A 196 -7.10 0.93 -30.69
C THR A 196 -7.56 1.58 -31.99
N LEU A 197 -8.54 2.47 -31.91
CA LEU A 197 -9.03 3.25 -33.07
C LEU A 197 -8.14 4.46 -33.39
N PHE A 198 -7.37 4.96 -32.42
CA PHE A 198 -6.57 6.17 -32.54
C PHE A 198 -5.08 5.80 -32.64
N THR A 199 -4.48 6.01 -33.80
CA THR A 199 -3.13 5.53 -34.16
C THR A 199 -1.98 6.45 -33.72
N SER A 200 -2.23 7.42 -32.86
CA SER A 200 -1.22 8.38 -32.42
C SER A 200 -0.53 7.94 -31.13
N GLY A 201 0.53 7.14 -31.26
CA GLY A 201 1.37 6.71 -30.13
C GLY A 201 0.93 5.39 -29.50
N GLN A 202 1.64 4.97 -28.45
CA GLN A 202 1.20 3.83 -27.65
C GLN A 202 0.11 4.30 -26.68
N PRO A 203 -1.11 3.72 -26.72
CA PRO A 203 -2.18 4.09 -25.80
C PRO A 203 -1.71 3.87 -24.37
N GLN A 204 -1.94 4.84 -23.50
CA GLN A 204 -1.62 4.69 -22.08
C GLN A 204 -2.86 4.23 -21.31
N ALA A 205 -2.67 3.24 -20.44
CA ALA A 205 -3.68 2.80 -19.49
C ALA A 205 -4.25 3.99 -18.70
N ASN A 206 -5.57 3.99 -18.49
CA ASN A 206 -6.17 4.96 -17.58
C ASN A 206 -5.69 4.67 -16.16
N ARG A 207 -5.55 5.71 -15.34
CA ARG A 207 -5.14 5.56 -13.94
C ARG A 207 -6.00 6.40 -13.04
N LEU A 208 -6.35 5.83 -11.90
CA LEU A 208 -6.84 6.58 -10.75
C LEU A 208 -5.73 6.59 -9.70
N VAL A 209 -5.19 7.78 -9.42
CA VAL A 209 -4.14 8.00 -8.43
C VAL A 209 -4.78 8.65 -7.21
N ILE A 210 -4.75 7.94 -6.08
CA ILE A 210 -5.21 8.45 -4.79
C ILE A 210 -3.96 8.85 -4.00
N GLN A 211 -3.77 10.16 -3.82
CA GLN A 211 -2.64 10.72 -3.10
C GLN A 211 -3.02 10.85 -1.61
N ILE A 212 -2.42 10.03 -0.76
CA ILE A 212 -2.72 9.98 0.69
C ILE A 212 -1.93 11.05 1.44
N GLN A 213 -0.67 11.28 1.08
CA GLN A 213 0.19 12.37 1.58
C GLN A 213 1.49 12.44 0.75
N PRO A 214 2.16 13.59 0.64
CA PRO A 214 1.62 14.94 0.84
C PRO A 214 0.63 15.28 -0.30
N ALA A 215 0.00 16.46 -0.24
CA ALA A 215 -0.93 16.96 -1.26
C ALA A 215 -2.13 16.02 -1.46
N GLU A 216 -2.89 15.86 -0.39
CA GLU A 216 -4.06 15.00 -0.27
C GLU A 216 -5.08 15.25 -1.40
N GLY A 217 -5.40 14.21 -2.17
CA GLY A 217 -6.33 14.35 -3.28
C GLY A 217 -6.40 13.13 -4.21
N LEU A 218 -7.00 13.35 -5.38
CA LEU A 218 -7.16 12.34 -6.42
C LEU A 218 -6.78 12.93 -7.78
N GLN A 219 -6.17 12.12 -8.64
CA GLN A 219 -5.90 12.45 -10.03
C GLN A 219 -6.37 11.32 -10.95
N ILE A 220 -7.10 11.66 -12.00
CA ILE A 220 -7.55 10.72 -13.03
C ILE A 220 -6.75 10.97 -14.30
N HIS A 221 -6.09 9.94 -14.82
CA HIS A 221 -5.36 9.96 -16.08
C HIS A 221 -6.20 9.29 -17.17
N PHE A 222 -6.43 9.99 -18.27
CA PHE A 222 -7.23 9.51 -19.40
C PHE A 222 -6.74 10.11 -20.72
N GLU A 223 -7.11 9.50 -21.84
CA GLU A 223 -6.78 10.01 -23.17
C GLU A 223 -7.76 11.13 -23.58
N SER A 224 -7.24 12.22 -24.12
CA SER A 224 -8.03 13.31 -24.71
C SER A 224 -7.50 13.72 -26.08
N LYS A 225 -8.35 14.34 -26.90
CA LYS A 225 -7.96 14.86 -28.22
C LYS A 225 -7.01 16.04 -28.06
N VAL A 226 -5.92 16.06 -28.83
CA VAL A 226 -5.08 17.25 -28.99
C VAL A 226 -5.85 18.30 -29.83
N PRO A 227 -6.09 19.52 -29.31
CA PRO A 227 -6.73 20.59 -30.06
C PRO A 227 -6.02 20.85 -31.39
N ASP A 228 -6.80 21.01 -32.47
CA ASP A 228 -6.32 21.33 -33.81
C ASP A 228 -5.26 20.40 -34.45
N ALA A 229 -5.05 19.19 -33.93
CA ALA A 229 -4.04 18.24 -34.44
C ALA A 229 -4.64 16.97 -35.08
N GLY A 230 -5.85 17.05 -35.64
CA GLY A 230 -6.57 15.89 -36.19
C GLY A 230 -7.04 14.92 -35.09
N MET A 231 -7.06 13.60 -35.37
CA MET A 231 -7.42 12.56 -34.38
C MET A 231 -6.20 12.05 -33.59
N LYS A 232 -5.31 12.97 -33.23
CA LYS A 232 -4.23 12.68 -32.30
C LYS A 232 -4.73 12.80 -30.87
N THR A 233 -4.36 11.85 -30.03
CA THR A 233 -4.65 11.86 -28.59
C THR A 233 -3.41 12.18 -27.77
N ARG A 234 -3.63 12.56 -26.52
CA ARG A 234 -2.62 12.71 -25.47
C ARG A 234 -3.22 12.31 -24.14
N GLN A 235 -2.37 11.84 -23.22
CA GLN A 235 -2.77 11.71 -21.83
C GLN A 235 -3.10 13.10 -21.24
N SER A 236 -4.20 13.17 -20.51
CA SER A 236 -4.71 14.34 -19.80
C SER A 236 -5.12 13.95 -18.39
N GLN A 237 -5.20 14.95 -17.52
CA GLN A 237 -5.40 14.77 -16.08
C GLN A 237 -6.58 15.59 -15.59
N LEU A 238 -7.36 15.03 -14.66
CA LEU A 238 -8.32 15.74 -13.84
C LEU A 238 -7.94 15.61 -12.37
N ASP A 239 -7.85 16.74 -11.67
CA ASP A 239 -7.34 16.83 -10.31
C ASP A 239 -8.44 17.26 -9.33
N PHE A 240 -8.49 16.57 -8.20
CA PHE A 240 -9.22 17.01 -7.01
C PHE A 240 -8.25 17.10 -5.84
N ARG A 241 -8.29 18.21 -5.09
CA ARG A 241 -7.41 18.47 -3.94
C ARG A 241 -8.21 18.83 -2.71
N PHE A 242 -7.91 18.19 -1.58
CA PHE A 242 -8.60 18.44 -0.31
C PHE A 242 -8.26 19.80 0.30
N ASP A 243 -6.99 20.22 0.19
CA ASP A 243 -6.47 21.44 0.81
C ASP A 243 -7.13 22.73 0.30
N ARG A 244 -7.74 22.70 -0.89
CA ARG A 244 -8.53 23.81 -1.44
C ARG A 244 -9.87 24.01 -0.73
N HIS A 245 -10.33 23.02 0.04
CA HIS A 245 -11.68 23.01 0.62
C HIS A 245 -11.66 23.12 2.15
N ALA A 246 -10.69 22.50 2.83
CA ALA A 246 -10.55 22.59 4.27
C ALA A 246 -9.15 22.19 4.75
N LYS A 247 -8.78 22.64 5.95
CA LYS A 247 -7.62 22.09 6.66
C LYS A 247 -7.99 20.70 7.18
N LEU A 248 -7.22 19.69 6.77
CA LEU A 248 -7.41 18.32 7.22
C LEU A 248 -6.94 18.17 8.69
N PRO A 249 -7.69 17.44 9.53
CA PRO A 249 -7.26 17.14 10.89
C PRO A 249 -6.05 16.20 10.88
N ASP A 250 -5.26 16.27 11.95
CA ASP A 250 -4.21 15.28 12.17
C ASP A 250 -4.83 13.89 12.44
N ALA A 251 -4.13 12.83 12.04
CA ALA A 251 -4.61 11.47 12.19
C ALA A 251 -4.90 11.12 13.67
N TYR A 252 -4.06 11.56 14.61
CA TYR A 252 -4.30 11.27 16.03
C TYR A 252 -5.47 12.07 16.60
N GLN A 253 -5.69 13.30 16.12
CA GLN A 253 -6.87 14.08 16.52
C GLN A 253 -8.15 13.31 16.17
N ARG A 254 -8.22 12.75 14.96
CA ARG A 254 -9.36 11.93 14.51
C ARG A 254 -9.50 10.66 15.34
N LEU A 255 -8.43 9.87 15.48
CA LEU A 255 -8.48 8.60 16.20
C LEU A 255 -8.87 8.79 17.66
N LEU A 256 -8.33 9.81 18.35
CA LEU A 256 -8.70 10.06 19.74
C LEU A 256 -10.16 10.48 19.90
N GLN A 257 -10.70 11.24 18.93
CA GLN A 257 -12.12 11.57 18.91
C GLN A 257 -12.99 10.31 18.74
N ASP A 258 -12.62 9.39 17.85
CA ASP A 258 -13.34 8.15 17.62
C ASP A 258 -13.34 7.25 18.88
N VAL A 259 -12.23 7.20 19.64
CA VAL A 259 -12.17 6.52 20.95
C VAL A 259 -13.18 7.12 21.94
N MET A 260 -13.28 8.45 22.01
CA MET A 260 -14.25 9.12 22.90
C MET A 260 -15.70 8.85 22.50
N GLN A 261 -15.96 8.61 21.21
CA GLN A 261 -17.29 8.31 20.66
C GLN A 261 -17.62 6.81 20.67
N GLY A 262 -16.65 5.96 20.99
CA GLY A 262 -16.83 4.51 20.97
C GLY A 262 -16.83 3.89 19.56
N ASP A 263 -16.28 4.59 18.56
CA ASP A 263 -16.22 4.12 17.17
C ASP A 263 -14.89 3.40 16.89
N ALA A 264 -14.96 2.08 16.72
CA ALA A 264 -13.79 1.25 16.44
C ALA A 264 -13.54 1.02 14.93
N SER A 265 -14.24 1.73 14.02
CA SER A 265 -14.17 1.50 12.56
C SER A 265 -12.77 1.73 11.97
N LEU A 266 -12.01 2.66 12.55
CA LEU A 266 -10.63 3.00 12.13
C LEU A 266 -9.55 2.28 12.96
N PHE A 267 -9.91 1.24 13.70
CA PHE A 267 -8.99 0.52 14.58
C PHE A 267 -8.86 -0.95 14.18
N ALA A 268 -7.63 -1.47 14.26
CA ALA A 268 -7.37 -2.86 13.91
C ALA A 268 -7.92 -3.81 14.98
N ARG A 269 -8.70 -4.80 14.55
CA ARG A 269 -9.22 -5.87 15.43
C ARG A 269 -8.14 -6.94 15.68
N SER A 270 -8.26 -7.70 16.76
CA SER A 270 -7.30 -8.76 17.11
C SER A 270 -7.04 -9.76 15.98
N ASP A 271 -8.10 -10.26 15.34
CA ASP A 271 -8.04 -11.18 14.20
C ASP A 271 -7.40 -10.55 12.96
N GLU A 272 -7.68 -9.27 12.68
CA GLU A 272 -7.04 -8.49 11.61
C GLU A 272 -5.52 -8.44 11.79
N VAL A 273 -5.05 -8.11 13.00
CA VAL A 273 -3.62 -8.07 13.34
C VAL A 273 -2.96 -9.44 13.18
N GLU A 274 -3.63 -10.51 13.61
CA GLU A 274 -3.11 -11.87 13.48
C GLU A 274 -3.05 -12.33 12.02
N CYS A 275 -4.06 -12.02 11.21
CA CYS A 275 -4.07 -12.29 9.78
C CYS A 275 -2.93 -11.54 9.07
N ALA A 276 -2.73 -10.26 9.39
CA ALA A 276 -1.64 -9.46 8.82
C ALA A 276 -0.26 -10.07 9.15
N TRP A 277 -0.04 -10.46 10.41
CA TRP A 277 1.17 -11.20 10.79
C TRP A 277 1.29 -12.56 10.11
N GLY A 278 0.17 -13.25 9.87
CA GLY A 278 0.14 -14.51 9.13
C GLY A 278 0.56 -14.39 7.66
N ILE A 279 0.55 -13.18 7.10
CA ILE A 279 1.04 -12.89 5.75
C ILE A 279 2.52 -12.48 5.79
N ILE A 280 2.90 -11.60 6.72
CA ILE A 280 4.24 -11.00 6.75
C ILE A 280 5.30 -11.92 7.39
N ASP A 281 4.98 -12.66 8.46
CA ASP A 281 5.95 -13.57 9.09
C ASP A 281 6.52 -14.61 8.11
N PRO A 282 5.71 -15.28 7.25
CA PRO A 282 6.22 -16.18 6.23
C PRO A 282 7.15 -15.50 5.23
N ILE A 283 6.86 -14.27 4.78
CA ILE A 283 7.73 -13.51 3.85
C ILE A 283 9.08 -13.24 4.50
N ILE A 284 9.07 -12.74 5.74
CA ILE A 284 10.30 -12.50 6.51
C ILE A 284 11.10 -13.80 6.68
N SER A 285 10.43 -14.91 6.95
CA SER A 285 11.07 -16.22 7.10
C SER A 285 11.69 -16.70 5.78
N GLY A 286 10.97 -16.55 4.66
CA GLY A 286 11.49 -16.87 3.32
C GLY A 286 12.73 -16.03 2.96
N TRP A 287 12.72 -14.74 3.30
CA TRP A 287 13.87 -13.84 3.09
C TRP A 287 15.05 -14.10 4.04
N ARG A 288 14.88 -14.93 5.06
CA ARG A 288 15.97 -15.39 5.95
C ARG A 288 16.37 -16.85 5.68
N SER A 289 15.74 -17.51 4.72
CA SER A 289 16.04 -18.88 4.34
C SER A 289 17.26 -18.97 3.43
N GLU A 290 17.73 -20.19 3.18
CA GLU A 290 18.82 -20.47 2.23
C GLU A 290 18.47 -20.10 0.78
N PHE A 291 17.18 -20.00 0.44
CA PHE A 291 16.69 -19.61 -0.89
C PHE A 291 16.59 -18.09 -1.06
N ALA A 292 16.89 -17.32 -0.01
CA ALA A 292 16.63 -15.89 0.00
C ALA A 292 17.43 -15.15 -1.07
N THR A 293 16.73 -14.30 -1.82
CA THR A 293 17.37 -13.40 -2.79
C THR A 293 18.28 -12.38 -2.07
N PRO A 294 19.41 -11.98 -2.65
CA PRO A 294 20.34 -11.06 -2.00
C PRO A 294 19.71 -9.68 -1.80
N VAL A 295 20.10 -9.01 -0.71
CA VAL A 295 19.70 -7.62 -0.44
C VAL A 295 20.38 -6.72 -1.47
N ARG A 296 19.57 -5.95 -2.20
CA ARG A 296 20.07 -5.08 -3.28
C ARG A 296 20.44 -3.70 -2.76
N SER A 297 21.62 -3.22 -3.12
CA SER A 297 22.05 -1.88 -2.73
C SER A 297 21.36 -0.82 -3.60
N TYR A 298 21.01 0.34 -3.04
CA TYR A 298 20.50 1.47 -3.82
C TYR A 298 21.00 2.81 -3.29
N SER A 299 21.09 3.81 -4.18
CA SER A 299 21.53 5.16 -3.81
C SER A 299 20.39 5.94 -3.15
N LEU A 300 20.74 6.78 -2.17
CA LEU A 300 19.80 7.73 -1.58
C LEU A 300 19.20 8.64 -2.66
N GLY A 301 17.89 8.91 -2.57
CA GLY A 301 17.14 9.70 -3.54
C GLY A 301 16.68 8.92 -4.78
N SER A 302 16.92 7.60 -4.87
CA SER A 302 16.33 6.74 -5.91
C SER A 302 14.94 6.24 -5.52
N TRP A 303 14.22 5.57 -6.44
CA TRP A 303 12.97 4.86 -6.14
C TRP A 303 13.18 3.45 -5.56
N GLY A 304 14.38 3.17 -5.04
CA GLY A 304 14.84 1.85 -4.62
C GLY A 304 15.87 1.25 -5.58
N PRO A 305 16.18 -0.05 -5.44
CA PRO A 305 17.10 -0.76 -6.32
C PRO A 305 16.52 -0.93 -7.73
N THR A 306 17.37 -0.91 -8.74
CA THR A 306 17.00 -1.11 -10.15
C THR A 306 16.27 -2.44 -10.37
N GLU A 307 16.63 -3.47 -9.60
CA GLU A 307 15.99 -4.77 -9.63
C GLU A 307 14.49 -4.70 -9.27
N SER A 308 14.03 -3.68 -8.54
CA SER A 308 12.60 -3.49 -8.28
C SER A 308 11.83 -3.09 -9.55
N SER A 309 12.45 -2.27 -10.40
CA SER A 309 11.89 -1.88 -11.70
C SER A 309 11.94 -3.04 -12.68
N ASP A 310 13.05 -3.79 -12.71
CA ASP A 310 13.16 -4.99 -13.55
C ASP A 310 12.15 -6.06 -13.14
N TRP A 311 11.91 -6.21 -11.84
CA TRP A 311 10.99 -7.21 -11.30
C TRP A 311 9.54 -6.94 -11.69
N ILE A 312 9.06 -5.70 -11.63
CA ILE A 312 7.69 -5.36 -12.10
C ILE A 312 7.61 -5.42 -13.64
N ALA A 313 8.70 -5.10 -14.35
CA ALA A 313 8.75 -5.17 -15.81
C ALA A 313 8.63 -6.60 -16.36
N ARG A 314 9.01 -7.62 -15.59
CA ARG A 314 8.77 -9.04 -15.94
C ARG A 314 7.29 -9.37 -16.06
N ASP A 315 6.43 -8.62 -15.38
CA ASP A 315 4.97 -8.74 -15.49
C ASP A 315 4.40 -7.83 -16.60
N GLY A 316 5.25 -7.17 -17.41
CA GLY A 316 4.84 -6.24 -18.46
C GLY A 316 4.38 -4.87 -17.94
N ARG A 317 4.76 -4.50 -16.71
CA ARG A 317 4.26 -3.31 -16.00
C ARG A 317 5.39 -2.42 -15.54
N CYS A 318 5.07 -1.17 -15.22
CA CYS A 318 6.03 -0.21 -14.65
C CYS A 318 5.48 0.44 -13.38
N TRP A 319 6.40 0.82 -12.50
CA TRP A 319 6.04 1.59 -11.32
C TRP A 319 5.59 3.00 -11.70
N PHE A 320 4.59 3.49 -10.97
CA PHE A 320 4.19 4.90 -11.03
C PHE A 320 5.10 5.75 -10.12
N ASP A 321 6.24 6.17 -10.66
CA ASP A 321 7.33 6.89 -9.95
C ASP A 321 7.23 8.41 -10.09
N VAL A 322 6.10 9.00 -9.68
CA VAL A 322 5.82 10.45 -9.79
C VAL A 322 5.62 11.06 -8.40
N CYS A 323 6.18 12.25 -8.15
CA CYS A 323 6.11 12.88 -6.83
C CYS A 323 6.25 14.42 -6.77
N PRO A 324 5.43 15.09 -5.92
CA PRO A 324 4.04 14.73 -5.66
C PRO A 324 3.24 14.88 -6.96
N VAL A 325 2.20 14.08 -7.10
CA VAL A 325 1.37 14.06 -8.31
C VAL A 325 0.53 15.34 -8.40
N LEU A 326 0.05 15.79 -7.25
CA LEU A 326 -0.70 17.03 -7.09
C LEU A 326 0.27 18.12 -6.60
N LYS A 327 0.49 19.15 -7.42
CA LYS A 327 1.27 20.35 -7.09
C LYS A 327 0.34 21.49 -6.72
#